data_AF-A0A6L3YU48-F1
#
_entry.id   AF-A0A6L3YU48-F1
#
_cell.length_a   1.000
_cell.length_b   1.000
_cell.length_c   1.000
_cell.angle_alpha   90.00
_cell.angle_beta   90.00
_cell.angle_gamma   90.00
#
_symmetry.space_group_name_H-M   'P 1'
#
loop_
_entity.id
_entity.type
_entity.pdbx_description
1 polymer ?
#
loop_
_entity_poly.entity_id
_entity_poly.type
_entity_poly.pdbx_seq_one_letter_code
_entity_poly.pdbx_strand_id
1 'polypeptide(L)'
;MLSAQGCSTSSQSPIIRTDFKRGEVPAEARKPCERPETLPDRALSAKELTPLWGKDRAALLTCEARRAAAVAAADFVPVPEERPAK
;
A
#
# COMPACT_ATOMS: atom_id res chain seq x y z
N MET A 1 -46.03 -13.75 -38.63
CA MET A 1 -44.84 -13.06 -39.16
C MET A 1 -43.75 -13.15 -38.10
N LEU A 2 -42.72 -13.97 -38.31
CA LEU A 2 -41.60 -14.14 -37.37
C LEU A 2 -40.50 -13.16 -37.79
N SER A 3 -40.30 -12.10 -37.02
CA SER A 3 -39.14 -11.20 -37.18
C SER A 3 -37.94 -11.84 -36.49
N ALA A 4 -37.00 -12.34 -37.28
CA ALA A 4 -35.71 -12.79 -36.78
C ALA A 4 -34.86 -11.56 -36.39
N GLN A 5 -34.59 -11.41 -35.10
CA GLN A 5 -33.65 -10.42 -34.58
C GLN A 5 -32.23 -10.92 -34.88
N GLY A 6 -31.61 -10.42 -35.95
CA GLY A 6 -30.21 -10.69 -36.24
C GLY A 6 -29.31 -9.93 -35.27
N CYS A 7 -28.48 -10.63 -34.49
CA CYS A 7 -27.38 -10.00 -33.76
C CYS A 7 -26.42 -9.39 -34.78
N SER A 8 -26.34 -8.06 -34.82
CA SER A 8 -25.34 -7.35 -35.62
C SER A 8 -23.95 -7.72 -35.10
N THR A 9 -23.25 -8.63 -35.77
CA THR A 9 -21.82 -8.83 -35.56
C THR A 9 -21.10 -7.68 -36.24
N SER A 10 -21.10 -6.51 -35.60
CA SER A 10 -20.22 -5.41 -35.99
C SER A 10 -18.79 -5.94 -35.95
N SER A 11 -18.12 -5.95 -37.10
CA SER A 11 -16.73 -6.39 -37.29
C SER A 11 -15.70 -5.41 -36.71
N GLN A 12 -16.14 -4.41 -35.94
CA GLN A 12 -15.23 -3.47 -35.29
C GLN A 12 -14.46 -4.20 -34.18
N SER A 13 -13.17 -4.35 -34.43
CA SER A 13 -12.23 -4.75 -33.38
C SER A 13 -12.28 -3.73 -32.25
N PRO A 14 -12.39 -4.14 -30.98
CA PRO A 14 -12.44 -3.21 -29.87
C PRO A 14 -11.14 -2.41 -29.80
N ILE A 15 -11.24 -1.11 -29.55
CA ILE A 15 -10.07 -0.27 -29.27
C ILE A 15 -9.67 -0.54 -27.82
N ILE A 16 -8.61 -1.31 -27.61
CA ILE A 16 -8.02 -1.51 -26.29
C ILE A 16 -7.20 -0.28 -25.92
N ARG A 17 -7.52 0.36 -24.79
CA ARG A 17 -6.74 1.46 -24.22
C ARG A 17 -6.19 1.05 -22.86
N THR A 18 -4.91 1.31 -22.66
CA THR A 18 -4.26 1.14 -21.36
C THR A 18 -4.34 2.45 -20.58
N ASP A 19 -5.06 2.44 -19.47
CA ASP A 19 -5.13 3.57 -18.55
C ASP A 19 -4.22 3.32 -17.34
N PHE A 20 -3.41 4.31 -16.98
CA PHE A 20 -2.62 4.28 -15.77
C PHE A 20 -3.48 4.67 -14.57
N LYS A 21 -3.85 3.68 -13.75
CA LYS A 21 -4.52 3.93 -12.46
C LYS A 21 -3.48 4.24 -11.39
N ARG A 22 -3.71 5.30 -10.62
CA ARG A 22 -2.90 5.59 -9.42
C ARG A 22 -3.16 4.50 -8.38
N GLY A 23 -2.10 3.92 -7.83
CA GLY A 23 -2.20 2.99 -6.71
C GLY A 23 -2.76 3.65 -5.45
N GLU A 24 -3.54 2.90 -4.68
CA GLU A 24 -4.07 3.36 -3.39
C GLU A 24 -3.06 3.09 -2.27
N VAL A 25 -2.77 4.10 -1.45
CA VAL A 25 -1.92 3.91 -0.26
C VAL A 25 -2.74 3.25 0.85
N PRO A 26 -2.29 2.09 1.40
CA PRO A 26 -2.99 1.39 2.48
C PRO A 26 -3.21 2.27 3.71
N ALA A 27 -4.31 2.03 4.44
CA ALA A 27 -4.67 2.83 5.63
C ALA A 27 -3.56 2.79 6.71
N GLU A 28 -2.92 1.65 6.90
CA GLU A 28 -1.81 1.45 7.84
C GLU A 28 -0.62 2.37 7.57
N ALA A 29 -0.33 2.63 6.30
CA ALA A 29 0.75 3.52 5.87
C ALA A 29 0.39 5.01 6.03
N ARG A 30 -0.89 5.34 6.23
CA ARG A 30 -1.36 6.70 6.50
C ARG A 30 -1.37 7.05 7.99
N LYS A 31 -1.34 6.04 8.87
CA LYS A 31 -1.29 6.26 10.32
C LYS A 31 0.04 6.95 10.67
N PRO A 32 0.03 8.08 11.40
CA PRO A 32 1.26 8.77 11.78
C PRO A 32 2.19 7.87 12.61
N CYS A 33 3.48 8.18 12.61
CA CYS A 33 4.40 7.58 13.57
C CYS A 33 4.04 8.02 15.00
N GLU A 34 4.31 7.15 15.97
CA GLU A 34 4.22 7.54 17.38
C GLU A 34 5.25 8.63 17.67
N ARG A 35 4.89 9.59 18.53
CA ARG A 35 5.81 10.63 18.96
C ARG A 35 6.74 10.06 20.03
N PRO A 36 7.98 10.56 20.14
CA PRO A 36 8.86 10.19 21.24
C PRO A 36 8.20 10.43 22.60
N GLU A 37 8.48 9.56 23.55
CA GLU A 37 8.00 9.72 24.92
C GLU A 37 8.47 11.04 25.54
N THR A 38 7.57 11.69 26.29
CA THR A 38 7.93 12.91 27.02
C THR A 38 8.56 12.51 28.35
N LEU A 39 9.81 12.93 28.56
CA LEU A 39 10.50 12.67 29.82
C LEU A 39 10.03 13.64 30.91
N PRO A 40 9.95 13.19 32.17
CA PRO A 40 9.66 14.08 33.29
C PRO A 40 10.80 15.08 33.49
N ASP A 41 10.46 16.24 34.04
CA ASP A 41 11.44 17.30 34.37
C ASP A 41 12.21 16.98 35.65
N ARG A 42 12.95 15.86 35.63
CA ARG A 42 13.87 15.41 36.67
C ARG A 42 14.90 14.45 36.08
N ALA A 43 15.98 14.22 36.82
CA ALA A 43 16.94 13.17 36.48
C ALA A 43 16.27 11.78 36.53
N LEU A 44 16.60 10.95 35.54
CA LEU A 44 16.19 9.56 35.43
C LEU A 44 17.39 8.65 35.69
N SER A 45 17.17 7.58 36.45
CA SER A 45 18.15 6.49 36.55
C SER A 45 18.19 5.68 35.25
N ALA A 46 19.30 4.94 35.03
CA ALA A 46 19.41 4.05 33.89
C ALA A 46 18.29 3.00 33.81
N LYS A 47 17.82 2.53 34.98
CA LYS A 47 16.71 1.56 35.08
C LYS A 47 15.38 2.16 34.59
N GLU A 48 15.15 3.45 34.81
CA GLU A 48 13.96 4.16 34.33
C GLU A 48 14.09 4.53 32.83
N LEU A 49 15.28 4.87 32.37
CA LEU A 49 15.52 5.35 31.01
C LEU A 49 15.49 4.22 29.95
N THR A 50 16.07 3.07 30.28
CA THR A 50 16.18 1.92 29.36
C THR A 50 14.83 1.49 28.75
N PRO A 51 13.73 1.31 29.52
CA PRO A 51 12.45 0.94 28.93
C PRO A 51 11.84 2.03 28.05
N LEU A 52 12.05 3.32 28.37
CA LEU A 52 11.55 4.44 27.56
C LEU A 52 12.22 4.44 26.18
N TRP A 53 13.54 4.28 26.14
CA TRP A 53 14.28 4.12 24.88
C TRP A 53 13.88 2.87 24.10
N GLY A 54 13.66 1.76 24.81
CA GLY A 54 13.17 0.51 24.21
C GLY A 54 11.82 0.72 23.51
N LYS A 55 10.90 1.43 24.15
CA LYS A 55 9.60 1.78 23.59
C LYS A 55 9.73 2.65 22.34
N ASP A 56 10.47 3.76 22.42
CA ASP A 56 10.66 4.67 21.29
C ASP A 56 11.31 3.95 20.09
N ARG A 57 12.31 3.10 20.35
CA ARG A 57 12.98 2.31 19.31
C ARG A 57 12.01 1.33 18.63
N ALA A 58 11.17 0.63 19.40
CA ALA A 58 10.19 -0.29 18.85
C ALA A 58 9.14 0.44 18.00
N ALA A 59 8.67 1.61 18.47
CA ALA A 59 7.73 2.45 17.74
C ALA A 59 8.32 2.95 16.41
N LEU A 60 9.59 3.37 16.42
CA LEU A 60 10.30 3.80 15.21
C LEU A 60 10.42 2.67 14.18
N LEU A 61 10.87 1.48 14.60
CA LEU A 61 10.99 0.32 13.72
C LEU A 61 9.64 -0.09 13.11
N THR A 62 8.57 -0.01 13.90
CA THR A 62 7.21 -0.31 13.42
C THR A 62 6.72 0.74 12.43
N CYS A 63 7.03 2.02 12.63
CA CYS A 63 6.69 3.05 11.66
C CYS A 63 7.45 2.84 10.34
N GLU A 64 8.74 2.55 10.42
CA GLU A 64 9.57 2.30 9.26
C GLU A 64 9.12 1.06 8.47
N ALA A 65 8.74 -0.02 9.16
CA ALA A 65 8.19 -1.21 8.50
C ALA A 65 6.95 -0.89 7.65
N ARG A 66 6.04 -0.05 8.17
CA ARG A 66 4.84 0.39 7.43
C ARG A 66 5.22 1.26 6.23
N ARG A 67 6.16 2.18 6.40
CA ARG A 67 6.67 3.03 5.31
C ARG A 67 7.33 2.20 4.21
N ALA A 68 8.22 1.29 4.58
CA ALA A 68 8.94 0.42 3.65
C ALA A 68 7.98 -0.47 2.85
N ALA A 69 6.96 -1.04 3.50
CA ALA A 69 5.93 -1.83 2.81
C ALA A 69 5.15 -0.99 1.77
N ALA A 70 4.80 0.25 2.12
CA ALA A 70 4.12 1.15 1.18
C ALA A 70 4.99 1.52 -0.02
N VAL A 71 6.29 1.73 0.19
CA VAL A 71 7.25 1.99 -0.90
C VAL A 71 7.39 0.77 -1.80
N ALA A 72 7.59 -0.42 -1.21
CA ALA A 72 7.69 -1.67 -1.98
C ALA A 72 6.45 -1.93 -2.84
N ALA A 73 5.26 -1.63 -2.32
CA ALA A 73 4.01 -1.73 -3.08
C ALA A 73 3.91 -0.70 -4.22
N ALA A 74 4.44 0.51 -4.03
CA ALA A 74 4.46 1.54 -5.06
C ALA A 74 5.48 1.23 -6.18
N ASP A 75 6.62 0.65 -5.81
CA ASP A 75 7.69 0.27 -6.74
C ASP A 75 7.41 -1.05 -7.46
N PHE A 76 6.39 -1.80 -7.04
CA PHE A 76 6.03 -3.06 -7.66
C PHE A 76 5.57 -2.85 -9.10
N VAL A 77 6.33 -3.41 -10.06
CA VAL A 77 5.94 -3.48 -11.47
C VAL A 77 5.20 -4.80 -11.68
N PRO A 78 3.89 -4.79 -11.96
CA PRO A 78 3.16 -6.01 -12.25
C PRO A 78 3.65 -6.62 -13.56
N VAL A 79 3.99 -7.91 -13.52
CA VAL A 79 4.23 -8.71 -14.73
C VAL A 79 2.86 -9.09 -15.30
N PRO A 80 2.57 -8.78 -16.57
CA PRO A 80 1.32 -9.20 -17.19
C PRO A 80 1.20 -10.72 -17.17
N GLU A 81 0.05 -11.23 -16.71
CA GLU A 81 -0.22 -12.66 -16.79
C GLU A 81 -0.41 -13.05 -18.27
N GLU A 82 0.37 -14.00 -18.77
CA GLU A 82 0.20 -14.51 -20.12
C GLU A 82 -1.15 -15.22 -20.21
N ARG A 83 -2.03 -14.71 -21.07
CA ARG A 83 -3.30 -15.35 -21.37
C ARG A 83 -3.03 -16.78 -21.85
N PRO A 84 -3.61 -17.83 -21.23
CA PRO A 84 -3.37 -19.20 -21.64
C PRO A 84 -3.77 -19.39 -23.10
N ALA A 85 -2.91 -20.06 -23.86
CA ALA A 85 -3.19 -20.44 -25.23
C ALA A 85 -4.41 -21.37 -25.26
N LYS A 86 -5.37 -21.05 -26.14
CA LYS A 86 -6.63 -21.77 -26.32
C LYS A 86 -6.41 -23.13 -26.98
#